data_AF-A0A410WXB3-F1
#
_entry.id   AF-A0A410WXB3-F1
#
_cell.length_a   1.000
_cell.length_b   1.000
_cell.length_c   1.000
_cell.angle_alpha   90.00
_cell.angle_beta   90.00
_cell.angle_gamma   90.00
#
_symmetry.space_group_name_H-M   'P 1'
#
loop_
_entity.id
_entity.type
_entity.pdbx_description
1 polymer ?
#
loop_
_entity_poly.entity_id
_entity_poly.type
_entity_poly.pdbx_seq_one_letter_code
_entity_poly.pdbx_strand_id
1 'polypeptide(L)' 'MIEISQLVGVNSFDEATHISVDKDLSNITKDKIYELYVGKPIGISCGEDEHYIIDDNGERMHGVWAFIKTKYYKQNNT' A
#
# COMPACT_ATOMS: atom_id res chain seq x y z
N MET A 1 -10.06 3.88 -10.98
CA MET A 1 -9.59 2.55 -10.54
C MET A 1 -8.41 2.22 -11.42
N ILE A 2 -7.22 2.05 -10.84
CA ILE A 2 -6.02 1.66 -11.60
C ILE A 2 -6.14 0.18 -11.96
N GLU A 3 -5.82 -0.18 -13.19
CA GLU A 3 -5.80 -1.56 -13.64
C GLU A 3 -4.40 -2.17 -13.41
N ILE A 4 -4.34 -3.45 -13.04
CA ILE A 4 -3.06 -4.14 -12.81
C ILE A 4 -2.16 -4.16 -14.06
N SER A 5 -2.75 -4.08 -15.26
CA SER A 5 -2.03 -3.96 -16.55
C SER A 5 -1.21 -2.68 -16.68
N GLN A 6 -1.53 -1.65 -15.89
CA GLN A 6 -0.83 -0.35 -15.85
C GLN A 6 0.31 -0.34 -14.83
N LEU A 7 0.55 -1.47 -14.15
CA LEU A 7 1.49 -1.62 -13.05
C LEU A 7 2.59 -2.62 -13.38
N VAL A 8 3.78 -2.35 -12.86
CA VAL A 8 4.94 -3.25 -12.94
C VAL A 8 5.20 -3.82 -11.55
N GLY A 9 5.34 -5.14 -11.44
CA GLY A 9 5.70 -5.79 -10.18
C GLY A 9 7.11 -5.40 -9.73
N VAL A 10 7.26 -5.06 -8.46
CA VAL A 10 8.55 -4.74 -7.83
C VAL A 10 8.80 -5.63 -6.63
N ASN A 11 10.06 -5.75 -6.21
CA ASN A 11 10.45 -6.58 -5.07
C ASN A 11 10.69 -5.77 -3.78
N SER A 12 10.72 -4.45 -3.87
CA SER A 12 10.95 -3.55 -2.74
C SER A 12 9.68 -2.78 -2.39
N PHE A 13 9.41 -2.66 -1.09
CA PHE A 13 8.32 -1.83 -0.58
C PHE A 13 8.60 -0.34 -0.79
N ASP A 14 9.87 0.09 -0.67
CA ASP A 14 10.29 1.48 -0.85
C ASP A 14 10.12 1.98 -2.30
N GLU A 15 10.12 1.06 -3.27
CA GLU A 15 9.91 1.39 -4.69
C GLU A 15 8.44 1.27 -5.11
N ALA A 16 7.59 0.73 -4.23
CA ALA A 16 6.19 0.47 -4.51
C ALA A 16 5.40 1.77 -4.45
N THR A 17 4.52 1.97 -5.42
CA THR A 17 3.46 2.98 -5.34
C THR A 17 2.09 2.36 -5.11
N HIS A 18 1.98 1.04 -5.26
CA HIS A 18 0.76 0.28 -5.12
C HIS A 18 1.05 -1.09 -4.52
N ILE A 19 0.06 -1.67 -3.83
CA ILE A 19 0.16 -2.99 -3.24
C ILE A 19 -1.11 -3.81 -3.55
N SER A 20 -0.96 -5.12 -3.67
CA SER A 20 -2.10 -6.05 -3.56
C SER A 20 -1.98 -6.89 -2.30
N VAL A 21 -3.11 -7.05 -1.63
CA VAL A 21 -3.20 -7.81 -0.39
C VAL A 21 -3.63 -9.24 -0.70
N ASP A 22 -2.87 -10.24 -0.24
CA ASP A 22 -3.14 -11.67 -0.49
C ASP A 22 -4.02 -12.33 0.60
N LYS A 23 -4.69 -11.52 1.43
CA LYS A 23 -5.58 -12.00 2.49
C LYS A 23 -6.80 -11.12 2.64
N ASP A 24 -7.97 -11.71 2.81
CA ASP A 24 -9.13 -10.97 3.25
C ASP A 24 -8.95 -10.52 4.71
N LEU A 25 -9.06 -9.22 4.91
CA LEU A 25 -9.15 -8.59 6.23
C LEU A 25 -10.49 -7.84 6.31
N SER A 26 -10.94 -7.49 7.52
CA SER A 26 -12.27 -6.91 7.74
C SER A 26 -12.61 -5.72 6.84
N ASN A 27 -11.60 -4.92 6.44
CA ASN A 27 -11.76 -3.72 5.61
C ASN A 27 -10.85 -3.72 4.36
N ILE A 28 -10.21 -4.84 4.04
CA ILE A 28 -9.32 -4.96 2.89
C ILE A 28 -9.72 -6.20 2.08
N THR A 29 -10.21 -5.94 0.88
CA THR A 29 -10.55 -6.95 -0.13
C THR A 29 -9.27 -7.59 -0.68
N LYS A 30 -9.22 -8.92 -0.66
CA LYS A 30 -8.12 -9.68 -1.27
C LYS A 30 -7.98 -9.39 -2.77
N ASP A 31 -6.73 -9.41 -3.25
CA ASP A 31 -6.33 -9.21 -4.66
C ASP A 31 -6.70 -7.84 -5.26
N LYS A 32 -7.33 -6.96 -4.49
CA LYS A 32 -7.53 -5.56 -4.85
C LYS A 32 -6.22 -4.79 -4.78
N ILE A 33 -6.08 -3.82 -5.68
CA ILE A 33 -4.94 -2.90 -5.72
C ILE A 33 -5.25 -1.67 -4.89
N TYR A 34 -4.34 -1.35 -3.97
CA TYR A 34 -4.37 -0.15 -3.14
C TYR A 34 -3.19 0.75 -3.48
N GLU A 35 -3.41 2.06 -3.51
CA GLU A 35 -2.34 3.05 -3.63
C GLU A 35 -1.59 3.16 -2.31
N LEU A 36 -0.26 3.19 -2.39
CA LEU A 36 0.63 3.35 -1.25
C LEU A 36 0.97 4.82 -1.10
N TYR A 37 0.66 5.37 0.07
CA TYR A 37 0.94 6.76 0.41
C TYR A 37 2.06 6.84 1.43
N VAL A 38 2.86 7.89 1.34
CA VAL A 38 3.92 8.20 2.30
C VAL A 38 3.44 9.35 3.17
N GLY A 39 3.23 9.07 4.46
CA GLY A 39 2.79 10.04 5.45
C GLY A 39 3.94 10.56 6.28
N LYS A 40 3.98 11.89 6.48
CA LYS A 40 4.85 12.47 7.51
C LYS A 40 4.35 12.03 8.88
N PRO A 41 5.25 11.71 9.83
CA PRO A 41 4.85 11.30 11.17
C PRO A 41 4.00 12.38 11.85
N ILE A 42 2.83 11.98 12.37
CA ILE A 42 1.93 12.82 13.15
C ILE A 42 2.25 12.61 14.64
N GLY A 43 3.12 13.47 15.21
CA GLY A 43 3.45 13.49 16.65
C GLY A 43 4.91 13.17 17.00
N ILE A 44 5.19 13.03 18.32
CA ILE A 44 6.51 12.79 18.96
C ILE A 44 7.16 11.44 18.64
N SER A 45 6.61 10.70 17.67
CA SER A 45 7.18 9.45 17.18
C SER A 45 8.45 9.76 16.40
N CYS A 46 9.58 9.17 16.81
CA CYS A 46 10.87 9.33 16.15
C CYS A 46 10.84 8.85 14.68
N GLY A 47 10.55 9.77 13.77
CA GLY A 47 11.53 10.16 12.74
C GLY A 47 11.58 9.37 11.44
N GLU A 48 10.59 8.55 11.08
CA GLU A 48 10.57 7.90 9.76
C GLU A 48 9.22 8.10 9.07
N ASP A 49 9.28 8.33 7.76
CA ASP A 49 8.11 8.42 6.90
C ASP A 49 7.39 7.06 6.90
N GLU A 50 6.09 7.06 7.26
CA GLU A 50 5.33 5.81 7.35
C GLU A 50 4.46 5.63 6.10
N HIS A 51 4.52 4.43 5.53
CA HIS A 51 3.68 4.04 4.42
C HIS A 51 2.31 3.57 4.91
N TYR A 52 1.25 4.04 4.27
CA TYR A 52 -0.14 3.67 4.57
C TYR A 52 -0.95 3.49 3.29
N ILE A 53 -2.11 2.81 3.40
CA ILE A 53 -3.12 2.75 2.33
C ILE A 53 -4.43 3.38 2.80
N ILE A 54 -5.32 3.63 1.85
CA ILE A 54 -6.74 3.91 2.13
C ILE A 54 -7.52 2.62 1.92
N ASP A 55 -8.18 2.12 2.96
CA ASP A 55 -8.93 0.86 2.93
C ASP A 55 -10.27 0.97 2.18
N ASP A 56 -11.05 -0.11 2.15
CA ASP A 56 -12.33 -0.14 1.43
C ASP A 56 -13.40 0.77 2.03
N ASN A 57 -13.24 1.18 3.29
CA ASN A 57 -14.12 2.11 3.99
C ASN A 57 -13.64 3.57 3.89
N GLY A 58 -12.49 3.82 3.27
CA GLY A 58 -11.88 5.14 3.18
C GLY A 58 -11.02 5.52 4.38
N GLU A 59 -10.69 4.57 5.26
CA GLU A 59 -9.87 4.80 6.45
C GLU A 59 -8.38 4.61 6.14
N ARG A 60 -7.52 5.39 6.82
CA ARG A 60 -6.08 5.26 6.71
C ARG A 60 -5.60 4.05 7.49
N MET A 61 -4.96 3.12 6.81
CA MET A 61 -4.38 1.94 7.42
C MET A 61 -2.85 2.00 7.39
N HIS A 62 -2.27 2.11 8.58
CA HIS A 62 -0.83 2.12 8.85
C HIS A 62 -0.31 0.69 9.06
N GLY A 63 1.00 0.47 8.91
CA GLY A 63 1.63 -0.83 9.21
C GLY A 63 1.25 -1.99 8.29
N VAL A 64 0.70 -1.72 7.09
CA VAL A 64 0.18 -2.75 6.16
C VAL A 64 1.24 -3.78 5.76
N TRP A 65 2.51 -3.36 5.67
CA TRP A 65 3.66 -4.20 5.34
C TRP A 65 3.93 -5.30 6.38
N ALA A 66 3.55 -5.11 7.65
CA ALA A 66 3.87 -6.03 8.73
C ALA A 66 2.90 -7.23 8.79
N PHE A 67 1.66 -7.06 8.33
CA PHE A 67 0.59 -8.05 8.52
C PHE A 67 0.32 -8.90 7.27
N ILE A 68 0.83 -8.50 6.11
CA ILE A 68 0.37 -9.02 4.83
C ILE A 68 1.58 -9.43 3.97
N LYS A 69 1.55 -10.65 3.42
CA LYS A 69 2.41 -11.01 2.29
C LYS A 69 1.90 -10.27 1.06
N THR A 70 2.27 -9.00 0.95
CA THR A 70 1.81 -8.10 -0.10
C THR A 70 2.63 -8.28 -1.37
N LYS A 71 1.97 -8.21 -2.53
CA LYS A 71 2.64 -8.02 -3.81
C LYS A 71 2.82 -6.52 -4.03
N TYR A 72 4.01 -6.12 -4.43
CA TYR A 72 4.36 -4.71 -4.61
C TYR A 72 4.35 -4.34 -6.09
N TYR A 73 3.88 -3.15 -6.37
CA TYR A 73 3.70 -2.65 -7.71
C TYR A 73 4.14 -1.19 -7.81
N LYS A 74 4.66 -0.81 -8.97
CA LYS A 74 4.99 0.57 -9.32
C LYS A 74 4.20 0.96 -10.57
N GLN A 75 3.59 2.14 -10.52
CA GLN A 75 2.93 2.71 -11.68
C GLN A 75 3.99 3.18 -12.69
N ASN A 76 3.87 2.71 -13.93
CA ASN A 76 4.76 3.16 -15.01
C ASN A 76 4.29 4.55 -15.45
N ASN A 77 4.95 5.61 -14.99
CA ASN A 77 4.74 6.95 -15.54
C ASN A 77 5.27 6.95 -16.98
N THR A 78 4.38 6.73 -17.94
CA THR A 78 4.68 6.88 -19.37
C THR A 78 4.41 8.32 -19.78
#